data_AF-A0A8T5UL91-F1
#
_entry.id   AF-A0A8T5UL91-F1
#
_cell.length_a   1.000
_cell.length_b   1.000
_cell.length_c   1.000
_cell.angle_alpha   90.00
_cell.angle_beta   90.00
_cell.angle_gamma   90.00
#
_symmetry.space_group_name_H-M   'P 1'
#
loop_
_entity.id
_entity.type
_entity.pdbx_description
1 polymer ?
#
loop_
_entity_poly.entity_id
_entity_poly.type
_entity_poly.pdbx_seq_one_letter_code
_entity_poly.pdbx_strand_id
1 'polypeptide(L)'
;MNEKEQGKSEPTGEGVSAGRRSRRSRPVRKPQGQALQEALGISPEELKDIEAKLSVIKFLDYYSEEPLDFAFKDRTIDQYVKKVTEKIDKFEFGGEEDKLLKIGFEDKKILEAVNRIKGKTEELATSKGINRSVDKRLRRLNLMITGPLLAVAALFFILPYFGIAVDTFIMLPLICVFCMVPQFVRNSVVKKWFQFKEETRNEFYTANRDDVLVLKSYIAEVLSNIRLSLLELKVPLDLIKFSLFNQDYEDLELISQKQLKGLTEYFVKFAYPEGMAPIPIPEKLQQQYNQPIFPEKKKSEKAEKNFIVLTDMKGKNGVISNFLPSLKDNLADNINQMLSESEFSESDLGFNEIIPNYSTDLAIYCLCGEVAEISTINVCRWKNKFNFYLFEATQCKCGDNIYAISLMDEEDEVPEELQDIFSS
;
A
#
# COMPACT_ATOMS: atom_id res chain seq x y z
N MET A 1 -40.52 -4.73 36.44
CA MET A 1 -41.25 -5.94 36.85
C MET A 1 -40.27 -7.10 36.86
N ASN A 2 -40.14 -7.73 38.03
CA ASN A 2 -39.56 -9.05 38.40
C ASN A 2 -38.08 -9.31 38.07
N GLU A 3 -37.18 -9.34 39.08
CA GLU A 3 -36.85 -10.49 39.99
C GLU A 3 -36.07 -11.59 39.26
N LYS A 4 -34.98 -12.21 39.75
CA LYS A 4 -34.36 -12.32 41.08
C LYS A 4 -32.98 -12.98 40.92
N GLU A 5 -32.08 -12.68 41.85
CA GLU A 5 -30.86 -13.46 42.16
C GLU A 5 -31.19 -14.83 42.79
N GLN A 6 -30.30 -15.81 42.60
CA GLN A 6 -29.86 -16.90 43.50
C GLN A 6 -29.08 -17.92 42.62
N GLY A 7 -27.99 -18.58 43.00
CA GLY A 7 -27.44 -18.95 44.29
C GLY A 7 -26.85 -20.36 44.15
N LYS A 8 -25.56 -20.51 44.46
CA LYS A 8 -24.66 -21.69 44.42
C LYS A 8 -25.25 -23.10 44.63
N SER A 9 -24.63 -24.11 43.99
CA SER A 9 -24.15 -25.34 44.65
C SER A 9 -23.13 -26.11 43.77
N GLU A 10 -22.00 -26.49 44.37
CA GLU A 10 -21.10 -27.55 43.88
C GLU A 10 -21.71 -28.92 44.19
N PRO A 11 -21.27 -29.97 43.47
CA PRO A 11 -20.45 -30.95 44.18
C PRO A 11 -19.23 -31.45 43.39
N THR A 12 -18.24 -31.82 44.21
CA THR A 12 -16.99 -32.53 43.97
C THR A 12 -17.14 -33.87 43.25
N GLY A 13 -16.12 -34.21 42.44
CA GLY A 13 -15.91 -35.56 41.89
C GLY A 13 -14.63 -35.61 41.06
N GLU A 14 -13.58 -36.17 41.65
CA GLU A 14 -12.23 -36.33 41.10
C GLU A 14 -12.19 -37.13 39.79
N GLY A 15 -11.33 -36.70 38.87
CA GLY A 15 -11.07 -37.41 37.61
C GLY A 15 -9.89 -36.80 36.86
N VAL A 16 -8.70 -37.31 37.14
CA VAL A 16 -7.43 -36.97 36.50
C VAL A 16 -7.49 -37.16 34.98
N SER A 17 -7.17 -36.14 34.19
CA SER A 17 -6.24 -36.22 33.04
C SER A 17 -6.34 -35.01 32.09
N ALA A 18 -5.20 -34.74 31.44
CA ALA A 18 -4.99 -33.88 30.28
C ALA A 18 -4.84 -32.37 30.55
N GLY A 19 -3.56 -31.95 30.63
CA GLY A 19 -3.13 -30.56 30.62
C GLY A 19 -3.68 -29.79 29.42
N ARG A 20 -4.69 -28.95 29.68
CA ARG A 20 -5.02 -27.84 28.79
C ARG A 20 -3.95 -26.77 28.96
N ARG A 21 -3.00 -26.76 28.01
CA ARG A 21 -2.14 -25.61 27.74
C ARG A 21 -3.03 -24.36 27.71
N SER A 22 -2.81 -23.50 28.69
CA SER A 22 -3.28 -22.11 28.71
C SER A 22 -3.06 -21.52 27.31
N ARG A 23 -4.16 -21.25 26.60
CA ARG A 23 -4.13 -20.34 25.46
C ARG A 23 -3.69 -19.00 26.04
N ARG A 24 -2.40 -18.69 25.91
CA ARG A 24 -1.88 -17.34 26.09
C ARG A 24 -2.77 -16.43 25.25
N SER A 25 -3.68 -15.72 25.89
CA SER A 25 -4.43 -14.64 25.27
C SER A 25 -3.39 -13.68 24.70
N ARG A 26 -3.36 -13.54 23.37
CA ARG A 26 -2.54 -12.50 22.75
C ARG A 26 -2.96 -11.18 23.41
N PRO A 27 -2.02 -10.36 23.90
CA PRO A 27 -2.37 -9.07 24.47
C PRO A 27 -3.15 -8.30 23.42
N VAL A 28 -4.34 -7.84 23.78
CA VAL A 28 -5.19 -7.01 22.93
C VAL A 28 -4.37 -5.76 22.60
N ARG A 29 -3.95 -5.62 21.34
CA ARG A 29 -3.25 -4.42 20.87
C ARG A 29 -4.19 -3.23 21.06
N LYS A 30 -3.90 -2.39 22.05
CA LYS A 30 -4.62 -1.12 22.23
C LYS A 30 -4.35 -0.23 21.01
N PRO A 31 -5.37 0.43 20.43
CA PRO A 31 -5.17 1.41 19.37
C PRO A 31 -4.25 2.55 19.87
N GLN A 32 -3.45 3.11 18.97
CA GLN A 32 -2.44 4.14 19.27
C GLN A 32 -3.00 5.29 20.13
N GLY A 33 -4.24 5.70 19.86
CA GLY A 33 -4.90 6.74 20.65
C GLY A 33 -5.17 6.35 22.12
N GLN A 34 -5.50 5.08 22.40
CA GLN A 34 -5.65 4.62 23.78
C GLN A 34 -4.31 4.49 24.51
N ALA A 35 -3.24 4.12 23.81
CA ALA A 35 -1.90 4.09 24.37
C ALA A 35 -1.37 5.51 24.70
N LEU A 36 -1.63 6.47 23.80
CA LEU A 36 -1.32 7.89 24.01
C LEU A 36 -2.12 8.48 25.18
N GLN A 37 -3.42 8.22 25.24
CA GLN A 37 -4.30 8.66 26.34
C GLN A 37 -3.80 8.19 27.71
N GLU A 38 -3.52 6.90 27.85
CA GLU A 38 -3.09 6.31 29.13
C GLU A 38 -1.69 6.77 29.57
N ALA A 39 -0.80 7.10 28.61
CA ALA A 39 0.58 7.45 28.90
C ALA A 39 0.81 8.94 29.10
N LEU A 40 0.01 9.80 28.46
CA LEU A 40 0.11 11.26 28.55
C LEU A 40 -0.93 11.87 29.48
N GLY A 41 -1.92 11.10 29.95
CA GLY A 41 -2.98 11.59 30.84
C GLY A 41 -3.97 12.54 30.15
N ILE A 42 -4.05 12.50 28.82
CA ILE A 42 -4.93 13.35 28.01
C ILE A 42 -6.36 12.79 28.09
N SER A 43 -7.35 13.69 28.10
CA SER A 43 -8.74 13.24 28.08
C SER A 43 -9.07 12.54 26.75
N PRO A 44 -9.97 11.55 26.74
CA PRO A 44 -10.40 10.90 25.50
C PRO A 44 -11.10 11.85 24.52
N GLU A 45 -11.60 12.99 24.99
CA GLU A 45 -12.31 13.97 24.18
C GLU A 45 -11.33 14.85 23.39
N GLU A 46 -10.27 15.34 24.02
CA GLU A 46 -9.22 16.14 23.37
C GLU A 46 -8.52 15.39 22.24
N LEU A 47 -8.20 14.10 22.44
CA LEU A 47 -7.56 13.32 21.37
C LEU A 47 -8.51 13.07 20.20
N LYS A 48 -9.80 12.84 20.47
CA LYS A 48 -10.81 12.66 19.42
C LYS A 48 -11.00 13.94 18.61
N ASP A 49 -10.89 15.10 19.24
CA ASP A 49 -10.92 16.38 18.55
C ASP A 49 -9.74 16.55 17.60
N ILE A 50 -8.51 16.26 18.05
CA ILE A 50 -7.31 16.26 17.20
C ILE A 50 -7.45 15.29 16.02
N GLU A 51 -7.93 14.06 16.26
CA GLU A 51 -8.20 13.08 15.20
C GLU A 51 -9.26 13.58 14.20
N ALA A 52 -10.29 14.28 14.69
CA ALA A 52 -11.31 14.89 13.85
C ALA A 52 -10.71 15.99 12.95
N LYS A 53 -9.91 16.90 13.50
CA LYS A 53 -9.20 17.94 12.73
C LYS A 53 -8.25 17.35 11.70
N LEU A 54 -7.41 16.38 12.08
CA LEU A 54 -6.51 15.67 11.15
C LEU A 54 -7.26 14.99 10.01
N SER A 55 -8.44 14.45 10.26
CA SER A 55 -9.24 13.82 9.21
C SER A 55 -9.88 14.81 8.23
N VAL A 56 -10.18 16.04 8.67
CA VAL A 56 -10.59 17.14 7.79
C VAL A 56 -9.42 17.52 6.88
N ILE A 57 -8.24 17.72 7.47
CA ILE A 57 -7.00 18.00 6.73
C ILE A 57 -6.73 16.94 5.67
N LYS A 58 -6.71 15.65 6.04
CA LYS A 58 -6.44 14.55 5.10
C LYS A 58 -7.36 14.55 3.88
N PHE A 59 -8.63 14.87 4.07
CA PHE A 59 -9.57 14.95 2.95
C PHE A 59 -9.30 16.17 2.08
N LEU A 60 -9.22 17.37 2.68
CA LEU A 60 -9.04 18.61 1.92
C LEU A 60 -7.70 18.61 1.18
N ASP A 61 -6.66 18.09 1.81
CA ASP A 61 -5.32 17.97 1.25
C ASP A 61 -5.31 17.03 0.05
N TYR A 62 -5.84 15.80 0.21
CA TYR A 62 -5.98 14.85 -0.90
C TYR A 62 -6.86 15.42 -2.03
N TYR A 63 -7.96 16.09 -1.69
CA TYR A 63 -8.85 16.69 -2.68
C TYR A 63 -8.17 17.84 -3.43
N SER A 64 -7.31 18.60 -2.77
CA SER A 64 -6.54 19.68 -3.39
C SER A 64 -5.41 19.14 -4.28
N GLU A 65 -4.82 17.99 -3.96
CA GLU A 65 -3.70 17.36 -4.70
C GLU A 65 -4.13 16.37 -5.80
N GLU A 66 -5.33 15.79 -5.72
CA GLU A 66 -5.88 14.89 -6.74
C GLU A 66 -7.37 15.18 -7.05
N PRO A 67 -7.73 16.41 -7.45
CA PRO A 67 -9.13 16.77 -7.73
C PRO A 67 -9.71 15.93 -8.87
N LEU A 68 -8.89 15.58 -9.86
CA LEU A 68 -9.28 14.76 -11.02
C LEU A 68 -9.81 13.38 -10.60
N ASP A 69 -9.32 12.78 -9.51
CA ASP A 69 -9.78 11.47 -9.02
C ASP A 69 -11.26 11.47 -8.59
N PHE A 70 -11.83 12.66 -8.37
CA PHE A 70 -13.21 12.85 -7.95
C PHE A 70 -14.17 13.20 -9.10
N ALA A 71 -13.70 13.30 -10.34
CA ALA A 71 -14.54 13.57 -11.50
C ALA A 71 -15.72 12.57 -11.60
N PHE A 72 -16.95 13.08 -11.66
CA PHE A 72 -18.20 12.30 -11.75
C PHE A 72 -18.45 11.34 -10.56
N LYS A 73 -17.83 11.61 -9.41
CA LYS A 73 -18.00 10.87 -8.15
C LYS A 73 -18.78 11.69 -7.11
N ASP A 74 -19.92 12.27 -7.51
CA ASP A 74 -20.79 13.12 -6.66
C ASP A 74 -20.99 12.56 -5.26
N ARG A 75 -21.53 11.34 -5.17
CA ARG A 75 -21.81 10.66 -3.91
C ARG A 75 -20.60 10.55 -2.98
N THR A 76 -19.39 10.42 -3.55
CA THR A 76 -18.16 10.32 -2.75
C THR A 76 -17.81 11.67 -2.17
N ILE A 77 -17.82 12.73 -2.99
CA ILE A 77 -17.59 14.10 -2.52
C ILE A 77 -18.63 14.48 -1.47
N ASP A 78 -19.92 14.25 -1.74
CA ASP A 78 -21.01 14.61 -0.82
C ASP A 78 -20.86 13.92 0.54
N GLN A 79 -20.39 12.67 0.56
CA GLN A 79 -20.11 11.94 1.79
C GLN A 79 -18.95 12.54 2.58
N TYR A 80 -17.88 12.96 1.90
CA TYR A 80 -16.76 13.61 2.56
C TYR A 80 -17.11 15.02 3.04
N VAL A 81 -17.75 15.82 2.19
CA VAL A 81 -18.28 17.15 2.54
C VAL A 81 -19.16 17.06 3.77
N LYS A 82 -20.13 16.14 3.78
CA LYS A 82 -20.99 15.92 4.94
C LYS A 82 -20.18 15.60 6.21
N LYS A 83 -19.20 14.70 6.12
CA LYS A 83 -18.35 14.33 7.27
C LYS A 83 -17.46 15.49 7.74
N VAL A 84 -17.01 16.35 6.84
CA VAL A 84 -16.24 17.55 7.17
C VAL A 84 -17.14 18.54 7.87
N THR A 85 -18.29 18.89 7.30
CA THR A 85 -19.28 19.80 7.90
C THR A 85 -19.70 19.32 9.29
N GLU A 86 -20.04 18.03 9.45
CA GLU A 86 -20.38 17.43 10.76
C GLU A 86 -19.25 17.56 11.81
N LYS A 87 -17.99 17.69 11.39
CA LYS A 87 -16.85 17.91 12.29
C LYS A 87 -16.62 19.38 12.57
N ILE A 88 -16.68 20.22 11.54
CA ILE A 88 -16.58 21.68 11.66
C ILE A 88 -17.70 22.24 12.55
N ASP A 89 -18.92 21.74 12.43
CA ASP A 89 -20.06 22.17 13.27
C ASP A 89 -19.79 21.92 14.76
N LYS A 90 -19.01 20.89 15.09
CA LYS A 90 -18.65 20.60 16.49
C LYS A 90 -17.64 21.57 17.06
N PHE A 91 -16.87 22.27 16.21
CA PHE A 91 -15.92 23.28 16.66
C PHE A 91 -16.59 24.50 17.30
N GLU A 92 -17.89 24.72 17.02
CA GLU A 92 -18.68 25.76 17.69
C GLU A 92 -18.74 25.59 19.22
N PHE A 93 -18.71 24.33 19.69
CA PHE A 93 -18.75 23.99 21.10
C PHE A 93 -17.36 23.82 21.72
N GLY A 94 -16.30 24.03 20.95
CA GLY A 94 -14.90 23.93 21.38
C GLY A 94 -14.33 25.21 21.98
N GLY A 95 -12.99 25.28 22.02
CA GLY A 95 -12.25 26.47 22.50
C GLY A 95 -12.41 27.68 21.57
N GLU A 96 -11.85 28.83 21.95
CA GLU A 96 -11.88 30.04 21.10
C GLU A 96 -11.23 29.80 19.74
N GLU A 97 -10.08 29.12 19.72
CA GLU A 97 -9.36 28.75 18.51
C GLU A 97 -10.20 27.84 17.58
N ASP A 98 -11.02 26.94 18.14
CA ASP A 98 -11.89 26.06 17.34
C ASP A 98 -13.02 26.85 16.68
N LYS A 99 -13.58 27.83 17.41
CA LYS A 99 -14.57 28.74 16.85
C LYS A 99 -13.99 29.59 15.72
N LEU A 100 -12.73 30.02 15.84
CA LEU A 100 -12.02 30.68 14.76
C LEU A 100 -11.85 29.78 13.54
N LEU A 101 -11.56 28.49 13.71
CA LEU A 101 -11.52 27.53 12.60
C LEU A 101 -12.87 27.35 11.91
N LYS A 102 -13.98 27.40 12.65
CA LYS A 102 -15.34 27.37 12.06
C LYS A 102 -15.60 28.64 11.24
N ILE A 103 -15.31 29.81 11.81
CA ILE A 103 -15.44 31.09 11.11
C ILE A 103 -14.56 31.09 9.84
N GLY A 104 -13.30 30.66 9.95
CA GLY A 104 -12.40 30.55 8.80
C GLY A 104 -12.91 29.60 7.72
N PHE A 105 -13.60 28.52 8.08
CA PHE A 105 -14.22 27.60 7.12
C PHE A 105 -15.36 28.27 6.33
N GLU A 106 -16.18 29.06 7.01
CA GLU A 106 -17.32 29.78 6.44
C GLU A 106 -16.85 30.98 5.61
N ASP A 107 -15.96 31.82 6.16
CA ASP A 107 -15.45 33.05 5.53
C ASP A 107 -14.62 32.75 4.28
N LYS A 108 -13.78 31.72 4.33
CA LYS A 108 -13.02 31.27 3.14
C LYS A 108 -13.87 30.48 2.16
N LYS A 109 -15.14 30.20 2.50
CA LYS A 109 -16.09 29.50 1.64
C LYS A 109 -15.55 28.17 1.14
N ILE A 110 -14.99 27.36 2.04
CA ILE A 110 -14.31 26.11 1.72
C ILE A 110 -15.19 25.17 0.90
N LEU A 111 -16.48 25.07 1.25
CA LEU A 111 -17.44 24.26 0.50
C LEU A 111 -17.69 24.79 -0.92
N GLU A 112 -17.74 26.12 -1.10
CA GLU A 112 -17.86 26.69 -2.44
C GLU A 112 -16.62 26.40 -3.27
N ALA A 113 -15.42 26.52 -2.68
CA ALA A 113 -14.16 26.20 -3.35
C ALA A 113 -14.11 24.73 -3.79
N VAL A 114 -14.50 23.79 -2.92
CA VAL A 114 -14.64 22.36 -3.26
C VAL A 114 -15.59 22.16 -4.43
N ASN A 115 -16.77 22.79 -4.41
CA ASN A 115 -17.75 22.66 -5.48
C ASN A 115 -17.28 23.29 -6.80
N ARG A 116 -16.56 24.43 -6.76
CA ARG A 116 -15.96 25.06 -7.95
C ARG A 116 -14.87 24.19 -8.57
N ILE A 117 -13.96 23.66 -7.75
CA ILE A 117 -12.90 22.74 -8.19
C ILE A 117 -13.53 21.50 -8.85
N LYS A 118 -14.57 20.93 -8.23
CA LYS A 118 -15.32 19.80 -8.79
C LYS A 118 -15.93 20.13 -10.15
N GLY A 119 -16.68 21.23 -10.25
CA GLY A 119 -17.34 21.62 -11.51
C GLY A 119 -16.33 21.76 -12.64
N LYS A 120 -15.24 22.49 -12.39
CA LYS A 120 -14.16 22.69 -13.37
C LYS A 120 -13.41 21.39 -13.69
N THR A 121 -13.29 20.46 -12.73
CA THR A 121 -12.74 19.12 -12.97
C THR A 121 -13.59 18.34 -13.96
N GLU A 122 -14.92 18.38 -13.80
CA GLU A 122 -15.86 17.68 -14.67
C GLU A 122 -15.96 18.34 -16.06
N GLU A 123 -15.89 19.67 -16.13
CA GLU A 123 -15.81 20.42 -17.38
C GLU A 123 -14.54 20.06 -18.17
N LEU A 124 -13.38 20.01 -17.50
CA LEU A 124 -12.11 19.62 -18.12
C LEU A 124 -12.12 18.15 -18.56
N ALA A 125 -12.67 17.25 -17.74
CA ALA A 125 -12.81 15.85 -18.12
C ALA A 125 -13.71 15.71 -19.36
N THR A 126 -14.84 16.43 -19.39
CA THR A 126 -15.80 16.41 -20.51
C THR A 126 -15.17 16.97 -21.78
N SER A 127 -14.41 18.08 -21.69
CA SER A 127 -13.75 18.69 -22.86
C SER A 127 -12.69 17.79 -23.49
N LYS A 128 -12.07 16.91 -22.71
CA LYS A 128 -11.12 15.88 -23.18
C LYS A 128 -11.80 14.53 -23.48
N GLY A 129 -13.13 14.49 -23.55
CA GLY A 129 -13.92 13.32 -23.99
C GLY A 129 -14.22 12.28 -22.90
N ILE A 130 -14.02 12.62 -21.63
CA ILE A 130 -14.38 11.77 -20.48
C ILE A 130 -15.68 12.26 -19.86
N ASN A 131 -16.77 11.53 -20.10
CA ASN A 131 -18.11 11.96 -19.68
C ASN A 131 -18.64 11.20 -18.45
N ARG A 132 -17.84 10.28 -17.88
CA ARG A 132 -18.24 9.42 -16.76
C ARG A 132 -17.04 8.99 -15.93
N SER A 133 -17.30 8.66 -14.67
CA SER A 133 -16.27 8.09 -13.79
C SER A 133 -15.74 6.76 -14.34
N VAL A 134 -14.45 6.53 -14.09
CA VAL A 134 -13.74 5.30 -14.47
C VAL A 134 -14.46 4.06 -13.97
N ASP A 135 -14.92 4.06 -12.72
CA ASP A 135 -15.63 2.92 -12.12
C ASP A 135 -16.95 2.61 -12.83
N LYS A 136 -17.73 3.64 -13.19
CA LYS A 136 -18.99 3.48 -13.95
C LYS A 136 -18.70 2.96 -15.35
N ARG A 137 -17.64 3.45 -16.00
CA ARG A 137 -17.20 3.01 -17.34
C ARG A 137 -16.74 1.55 -17.30
N LEU A 138 -15.89 1.18 -16.35
CA LEU A 138 -15.40 -0.19 -16.14
C LEU A 138 -16.55 -1.14 -15.84
N ARG A 139 -17.48 -0.78 -14.94
CA ARG A 139 -18.64 -1.63 -14.64
C ARG A 139 -19.49 -1.90 -15.89
N ARG A 140 -19.76 -0.88 -16.70
CA ARG A 140 -20.55 -1.03 -17.93
C ARG A 140 -19.82 -1.87 -18.98
N LEU A 141 -18.53 -1.61 -19.21
CA LEU A 141 -17.72 -2.39 -20.14
C LEU A 141 -17.60 -3.83 -19.69
N ASN A 142 -17.34 -4.07 -18.40
CA ASN A 142 -17.32 -5.41 -17.84
C ASN A 142 -18.65 -6.11 -18.09
N LEU A 143 -19.80 -5.50 -17.77
CA LEU A 143 -21.12 -6.10 -18.06
C LEU A 143 -21.34 -6.38 -19.56
N MET A 144 -20.97 -5.45 -20.43
CA MET A 144 -21.10 -5.61 -21.90
C MET A 144 -20.20 -6.71 -22.45
N ILE A 145 -19.05 -6.95 -21.84
CA ILE A 145 -18.13 -8.02 -22.21
C ILE A 145 -18.63 -9.32 -21.60
N THR A 146 -18.71 -9.41 -20.27
CA THR A 146 -19.02 -10.64 -19.53
C THR A 146 -20.40 -11.20 -19.86
N GLY A 147 -21.40 -10.38 -20.16
CA GLY A 147 -22.75 -10.84 -20.50
C GLY A 147 -22.77 -11.79 -21.70
N PRO A 148 -22.31 -11.36 -22.88
CA PRO A 148 -22.09 -12.23 -24.04
C PRO A 148 -21.19 -13.44 -23.75
N LEU A 149 -20.09 -13.29 -22.99
CA LEU A 149 -19.21 -14.44 -22.70
C LEU A 149 -19.93 -15.50 -21.88
N LEU A 150 -20.74 -15.07 -20.90
CA LEU A 150 -21.50 -15.96 -20.04
C LEU A 150 -22.63 -16.65 -20.82
N ALA A 151 -23.25 -15.95 -21.77
CA ALA A 151 -24.21 -16.54 -22.70
C ALA A 151 -23.57 -17.62 -23.59
N VAL A 152 -22.39 -17.35 -24.15
CA VAL A 152 -21.64 -18.34 -24.95
C VAL A 152 -21.20 -19.53 -24.10
N ALA A 153 -20.69 -19.29 -22.89
CA ALA A 153 -20.34 -20.36 -21.96
C ALA A 153 -21.56 -21.23 -21.60
N ALA A 154 -22.71 -20.62 -21.30
CA ALA A 154 -23.95 -21.35 -21.03
C ALA A 154 -24.39 -22.19 -22.24
N LEU A 155 -24.26 -21.65 -23.45
CA LEU A 155 -24.59 -22.34 -24.69
C LEU A 155 -23.71 -23.60 -24.87
N PHE A 156 -22.42 -23.50 -24.55
CA PHE A 156 -21.51 -24.65 -24.54
C PHE A 156 -21.85 -25.72 -23.49
N PHE A 157 -22.43 -25.34 -22.34
CA PHE A 157 -22.94 -26.30 -21.36
C PHE A 157 -24.26 -26.97 -21.80
N ILE A 158 -25.08 -26.27 -22.60
CA ILE A 158 -26.42 -26.73 -23.00
C ILE A 158 -26.37 -27.61 -24.26
N LEU A 159 -25.54 -27.28 -25.25
CA LEU A 159 -25.44 -27.99 -26.53
C LEU A 159 -25.24 -29.52 -26.42
N PRO A 160 -24.42 -30.04 -25.48
CA PRO A 160 -24.24 -31.48 -25.30
C PRO A 160 -25.54 -32.22 -24.96
N TYR A 161 -26.47 -31.59 -24.25
CA TYR A 161 -27.77 -32.19 -23.92
C TYR A 161 -28.67 -32.40 -25.14
N PHE A 162 -28.41 -31.67 -26.23
CA PHE A 162 -29.12 -31.80 -27.51
C PHE A 162 -28.37 -32.70 -28.52
N GLY A 163 -27.32 -33.41 -28.07
CA GLY A 163 -26.54 -34.31 -28.92
C GLY A 163 -25.53 -33.61 -29.85
N ILE A 164 -25.25 -32.32 -29.63
CA ILE A 164 -24.23 -31.58 -30.38
C ILE A 164 -22.91 -31.69 -29.61
N ALA A 165 -21.96 -32.46 -30.14
CA ALA A 165 -20.65 -32.60 -29.56
C ALA A 165 -19.85 -31.30 -29.72
N VAL A 166 -19.43 -30.73 -28.60
CA VAL A 166 -18.55 -29.56 -28.56
C VAL A 166 -17.12 -30.05 -28.39
N ASP A 167 -16.24 -29.69 -29.33
CA ASP A 167 -14.83 -30.07 -29.27
C ASP A 167 -14.11 -29.30 -28.15
N THR A 168 -13.39 -30.03 -27.31
CA THR A 168 -12.59 -29.48 -26.20
C THR A 168 -11.45 -28.59 -26.74
N PHE A 169 -10.94 -28.87 -27.94
CA PHE A 169 -9.91 -28.05 -28.61
C PHE A 169 -10.41 -26.65 -28.99
N ILE A 170 -11.72 -26.47 -29.20
CA ILE A 170 -12.33 -25.16 -29.49
C ILE A 170 -12.69 -24.43 -28.20
N MET A 171 -13.10 -25.16 -27.17
CA MET A 171 -13.48 -24.61 -25.86
C MET A 171 -12.31 -23.93 -25.13
N LEU A 172 -11.13 -24.57 -25.10
CA LEU A 172 -10.00 -24.08 -24.32
C LEU A 172 -9.51 -22.68 -24.76
N PRO A 173 -9.24 -22.42 -26.06
CA PRO A 173 -8.85 -21.08 -26.50
C PRO A 173 -9.92 -20.01 -26.23
N LEU A 174 -11.20 -20.39 -26.36
CA LEU A 174 -12.32 -19.49 -26.16
C LEU A 174 -12.43 -19.05 -24.69
N ILE A 175 -12.22 -19.98 -23.76
CA ILE A 175 -12.15 -19.69 -22.32
C ILE A 175 -10.95 -18.80 -21.99
N CYS A 176 -9.77 -19.07 -22.57
CA CYS A 176 -8.59 -18.22 -22.39
C CYS A 176 -8.84 -16.77 -22.83
N VAL A 177 -9.45 -16.57 -24.01
CA VAL A 177 -9.85 -15.24 -24.50
C VAL A 177 -10.86 -14.61 -23.54
N PHE A 178 -11.83 -15.38 -23.02
CA PHE A 178 -12.80 -14.88 -22.05
C PHE A 178 -12.18 -14.43 -20.73
N CYS A 179 -11.13 -15.09 -20.26
CA CYS A 179 -10.42 -14.69 -19.05
C CYS A 179 -9.55 -13.43 -19.28
N MET A 180 -8.94 -13.29 -20.46
CA MET A 180 -8.00 -12.21 -20.73
C MET A 180 -8.66 -10.89 -21.16
N VAL A 181 -9.73 -10.93 -21.96
CA VAL A 181 -10.37 -9.72 -22.50
C VAL A 181 -10.84 -8.73 -21.41
N PRO A 182 -11.49 -9.15 -20.32
CA PRO A 182 -11.87 -8.24 -19.24
C PRO A 182 -10.67 -7.56 -18.57
N GLN A 183 -9.57 -8.29 -18.37
CA GLN A 183 -8.35 -7.73 -17.78
C GLN A 183 -7.69 -6.72 -18.71
N PHE A 184 -7.62 -7.03 -20.00
CA PHE A 184 -7.07 -6.12 -21.01
C PHE A 184 -7.87 -4.82 -21.10
N VAL A 185 -9.20 -4.92 -21.13
CA VAL A 185 -10.08 -3.74 -21.17
C VAL A 185 -9.96 -2.92 -19.89
N ARG A 186 -9.89 -3.57 -18.72
CA ARG A 186 -9.65 -2.89 -17.45
C ARG A 186 -8.34 -2.10 -17.47
N ASN A 187 -7.23 -2.74 -17.85
CA ASN A 187 -5.92 -2.11 -17.90
C ASN A 187 -5.89 -0.96 -18.92
N SER A 188 -6.52 -1.12 -20.08
CA SER A 188 -6.60 -0.06 -21.10
C SER A 188 -7.36 1.18 -20.58
N VAL A 189 -8.51 0.99 -19.93
CA VAL A 189 -9.30 2.11 -19.38
C VAL A 189 -8.54 2.81 -18.25
N VAL A 190 -7.91 2.05 -17.36
CA VAL A 190 -7.10 2.59 -16.25
C VAL A 190 -5.88 3.34 -16.77
N LYS A 191 -5.17 2.79 -17.76
CA LYS A 191 -4.02 3.46 -18.40
C LYS A 191 -4.42 4.78 -19.05
N LYS A 192 -5.53 4.80 -19.80
CA LYS A 192 -6.07 6.03 -20.40
C LYS A 192 -6.45 7.07 -19.35
N TRP A 193 -6.98 6.63 -18.20
CA TRP A 193 -7.29 7.54 -17.09
C TRP A 193 -6.03 8.16 -16.51
N PHE A 194 -5.00 7.36 -16.24
CA PHE A 194 -3.73 7.87 -15.73
C PHE A 194 -3.05 8.84 -16.71
N GLN A 195 -3.03 8.51 -18.00
CA GLN A 195 -2.53 9.41 -19.04
C GLN A 195 -3.29 10.74 -19.07
N PHE A 196 -4.62 10.69 -19.04
CA PHE A 196 -5.45 11.90 -18.94
C PHE A 196 -5.06 12.74 -17.72
N LYS A 197 -4.93 12.12 -16.54
CA LYS A 197 -4.54 12.84 -15.32
C LYS A 197 -3.18 13.50 -15.48
N GLU A 198 -2.19 12.77 -15.95
CA GLU A 198 -0.81 13.26 -16.10
C GLU A 198 -0.73 14.43 -17.09
N GLU A 199 -1.42 14.33 -18.23
CA GLU A 199 -1.44 15.37 -19.27
C GLU A 199 -2.18 16.64 -18.84
N THR A 200 -3.23 16.51 -18.00
CA THR A 200 -4.10 17.64 -17.63
C THR A 200 -3.82 18.22 -16.25
N ARG A 201 -3.03 17.56 -15.41
CA ARG A 201 -2.76 17.98 -14.03
C ARG A 201 -2.27 19.43 -13.95
N ASN A 202 -1.21 19.76 -14.70
CA ASN A 202 -0.60 21.09 -14.64
C ASN A 202 -1.54 22.18 -15.19
N GLU A 203 -2.28 21.88 -16.26
CA GLU A 203 -3.31 22.76 -16.83
C GLU A 203 -4.39 23.06 -15.78
N PHE A 204 -4.88 22.02 -15.11
CA PHE A 204 -5.88 22.13 -14.05
C PHE A 204 -5.38 22.99 -12.88
N TYR A 205 -4.19 22.71 -12.35
CA TYR A 205 -3.64 23.45 -11.22
C TYR A 205 -3.45 24.93 -11.52
N THR A 206 -2.96 25.24 -12.71
CA THR A 206 -2.71 26.62 -13.12
C THR A 206 -4.03 27.39 -13.23
N ALA A 207 -5.07 26.78 -13.81
CA ALA A 207 -6.38 27.41 -13.96
C ALA A 207 -7.18 27.53 -12.64
N ASN A 208 -6.83 26.73 -11.62
CA ASN A 208 -7.58 26.63 -10.36
C ASN A 208 -6.78 26.98 -9.12
N ARG A 209 -5.64 27.64 -9.33
CA ARG A 209 -4.69 27.96 -8.28
C ARG A 209 -5.34 28.64 -7.08
N ASP A 210 -6.21 29.62 -7.31
CA ASP A 210 -6.82 30.41 -6.23
C ASP A 210 -7.71 29.55 -5.33
N ASP A 211 -8.60 28.74 -5.92
CA ASP A 211 -9.47 27.83 -5.16
C ASP A 211 -8.63 26.78 -4.41
N VAL A 212 -7.56 26.25 -5.02
CA VAL A 212 -6.63 25.31 -4.37
C VAL A 212 -5.89 25.97 -3.21
N LEU A 213 -5.41 27.20 -3.38
CA LEU A 213 -4.72 27.94 -2.32
C LEU A 213 -5.65 28.27 -1.15
N VAL A 214 -6.93 28.53 -1.40
CA VAL A 214 -7.95 28.69 -0.35
C VAL A 214 -8.05 27.42 0.51
N LEU A 215 -8.09 26.23 -0.12
CA LEU A 215 -8.08 24.97 0.61
C LEU A 215 -6.79 24.77 1.41
N LYS A 216 -5.62 24.98 0.78
CA LYS A 216 -4.30 24.84 1.44
C LYS A 216 -4.12 25.82 2.60
N SER A 217 -4.58 27.05 2.46
CA SER A 217 -4.54 28.06 3.51
C SER A 217 -5.37 27.64 4.73
N TYR A 218 -6.56 27.09 4.51
CA TYR A 218 -7.37 26.57 5.61
C TYR A 218 -6.74 25.33 6.27
N ILE A 219 -6.15 24.44 5.48
CA ILE A 219 -5.40 23.28 6.01
C ILE A 219 -4.27 23.75 6.93
N ALA A 220 -3.51 24.77 6.54
CA ALA A 220 -2.43 25.34 7.35
C ALA A 220 -2.94 25.88 8.70
N GLU A 221 -4.08 26.58 8.72
CA GLU A 221 -4.70 27.06 9.96
C GLU A 221 -5.10 25.92 10.89
N VAL A 222 -5.72 24.86 10.35
CA VAL A 222 -6.12 23.69 11.14
C VAL A 222 -4.88 22.95 11.67
N LEU A 223 -3.81 22.84 10.88
CA LEU A 223 -2.54 22.24 11.30
C LEU A 223 -1.90 23.04 12.45
N SER A 224 -1.87 24.38 12.33
CA SER A 224 -1.35 25.28 13.35
C SER A 224 -2.14 25.17 14.65
N ASN A 225 -3.47 25.15 14.57
CA ASN A 225 -4.35 24.92 15.72
C ASN A 225 -4.06 23.57 16.41
N ILE A 226 -3.94 22.47 15.65
CA ILE A 226 -3.60 21.16 16.22
C ILE A 226 -2.25 21.22 16.94
N ARG A 227 -1.24 21.83 16.32
CA ARG A 227 0.09 21.96 16.91
C ARG A 227 0.04 22.72 18.23
N LEU A 228 -0.68 23.84 18.29
CA LEU A 228 -0.89 24.61 19.51
C LEU A 228 -1.57 23.77 20.60
N SER A 229 -2.68 23.10 20.28
CA SER A 229 -3.37 22.23 21.24
C SER A 229 -2.48 21.11 21.78
N LEU A 230 -1.66 20.49 20.90
CA LEU A 230 -0.70 19.46 21.32
C LEU A 230 0.37 20.01 22.27
N LEU A 231 0.88 21.22 22.02
CA LEU A 231 1.86 21.88 22.88
C LEU A 231 1.26 22.26 24.24
N GLU A 232 0.04 22.78 24.28
CA GLU A 232 -0.69 23.09 25.51
C GLU A 232 -0.94 21.85 26.38
N LEU A 233 -1.31 20.74 25.74
CA LEU A 233 -1.47 19.44 26.36
C LEU A 233 -0.14 18.74 26.71
N LYS A 234 1.00 19.42 26.46
CA LYS A 234 2.36 18.90 26.67
C LYS A 234 2.59 17.55 26.01
N VAL A 235 2.02 17.36 24.83
CA VAL A 235 2.20 16.16 24.01
C VAL A 235 3.51 16.26 23.24
N PRO A 236 4.38 15.25 23.29
CA PRO A 236 5.53 15.19 22.41
C PRO A 236 5.09 15.15 20.94
N LEU A 237 5.42 16.19 20.17
CA LEU A 237 5.04 16.34 18.76
C LEU A 237 5.57 15.20 17.89
N ASP A 238 6.74 14.66 18.26
CA ASP A 238 7.38 13.53 17.61
C ASP A 238 6.52 12.24 17.60
N LEU A 239 5.56 12.11 18.53
CA LEU A 239 4.64 10.97 18.59
C LEU A 239 3.51 11.07 17.57
N ILE A 240 3.20 12.28 17.09
CA ILE A 240 2.07 12.52 16.20
C ILE A 240 2.56 12.48 14.76
N LYS A 241 2.45 11.30 14.16
CA LYS A 241 2.86 10.98 12.79
C LYS A 241 1.62 10.80 11.93
N PHE A 242 1.56 11.49 10.80
CA PHE A 242 0.42 11.42 9.89
C PHE A 242 0.89 11.60 8.44
N SER A 243 0.00 11.33 7.49
CA SER A 243 0.29 11.47 6.07
C SER A 243 -0.52 12.59 5.43
N LEU A 244 0.14 13.27 4.49
CA LEU A 244 -0.38 14.31 3.61
C LEU A 244 0.10 14.04 2.18
N PHE A 245 -0.48 14.73 1.21
CA PHE A 245 -0.16 14.71 -0.21
C PHE A 245 0.57 15.98 -0.65
N ASN A 246 0.59 17.01 0.20
CA ASN A 246 1.42 18.19 0.04
C ASN A 246 2.42 18.32 1.22
N GLN A 247 3.66 18.70 0.92
CA GLN A 247 4.73 18.93 1.90
C GLN A 247 4.93 20.42 2.25
N ASP A 248 4.35 21.33 1.49
CA ASP A 248 4.64 22.78 1.57
C ASP A 248 3.97 23.49 2.77
N TYR A 249 3.44 22.74 3.73
CA TYR A 249 2.87 23.32 4.94
C TYR A 249 3.99 23.71 5.91
N GLU A 250 3.86 24.91 6.47
CA GLU A 250 4.73 25.36 7.55
C GLU A 250 4.59 24.47 8.78
N ASP A 251 5.61 24.49 9.65
CA ASP A 251 5.61 23.78 10.93
C ASP A 251 5.54 22.24 10.85
N LEU A 252 5.88 21.65 9.71
CA LEU A 252 5.98 20.21 9.53
C LEU A 252 7.41 19.76 9.20
N GLU A 253 7.80 18.63 9.76
CA GLU A 253 9.04 17.93 9.40
C GLU A 253 8.70 16.68 8.60
N LEU A 254 9.33 16.55 7.42
CA LEU A 254 9.24 15.35 6.59
C LEU A 254 10.01 14.20 7.25
N ILE A 255 9.33 13.08 7.42
CA ILE A 255 9.93 11.85 7.95
C ILE A 255 10.28 10.89 6.83
N SER A 256 9.35 10.74 5.87
CA SER A 256 9.52 9.86 4.71
C SER A 256 8.47 10.16 3.65
N GLN A 257 8.66 9.63 2.44
CA GLN A 257 7.70 9.74 1.35
C GLN A 257 7.45 8.37 0.73
N LYS A 258 6.25 8.18 0.17
CA LYS A 258 5.84 6.96 -0.51
C LYS A 258 5.12 7.30 -1.80
N GLN A 259 5.57 6.73 -2.91
CA GLN A 259 4.84 6.82 -4.17
C GLN A 259 3.75 5.75 -4.24
N LEU A 260 2.53 6.17 -4.56
CA LEU A 260 1.35 5.35 -4.73
C LEU A 260 0.68 5.71 -6.06
N LYS A 261 0.94 4.91 -7.12
CA LYS A 261 0.22 5.01 -8.41
C LYS A 261 0.20 6.43 -9.00
N GLY A 262 1.35 7.12 -8.98
CA GLY A 262 1.51 8.49 -9.50
C GLY A 262 1.23 9.61 -8.50
N LEU A 263 0.86 9.27 -7.26
CA LEU A 263 0.66 10.19 -6.15
C LEU A 263 1.81 10.03 -5.14
N THR A 264 2.32 11.13 -4.59
CA THR A 264 3.30 11.09 -3.51
C THR A 264 2.60 11.35 -2.19
N GLU A 265 2.68 10.38 -1.27
CA GLU A 265 2.22 10.52 0.11
C GLU A 265 3.43 10.83 1.00
N TYR A 266 3.40 11.97 1.69
CA TYR A 266 4.41 12.45 2.62
C TYR A 266 4.01 12.09 4.04
N PHE A 267 4.86 11.36 4.75
CA PHE A 267 4.71 11.10 6.18
C PHE A 267 5.46 12.18 6.95
N VAL A 268 4.71 12.92 7.75
CA VAL A 268 5.16 14.13 8.43
C VAL A 268 4.87 14.04 9.93
N LYS A 269 5.59 14.86 10.69
CA LYS A 269 5.30 15.20 12.09
C LYS A 269 5.31 16.71 12.26
N PHE A 270 4.76 17.20 13.36
CA PHE A 270 4.85 18.62 13.69
C PHE A 270 6.27 18.98 14.16
N ALA A 271 6.77 20.11 13.68
CA ALA A 271 8.02 20.72 14.12
C ALA A 271 7.82 21.44 15.46
N TYR A 272 8.85 21.48 16.31
CA TYR A 272 8.83 22.34 17.50
C TYR A 272 9.09 23.81 17.13
N PRO A 273 8.46 24.79 17.81
CA PRO A 273 8.74 26.21 17.57
C PRO A 273 10.21 26.54 17.84
N GLU A 274 10.75 27.52 17.11
CA GLU A 274 12.12 27.97 17.32
C GLU A 274 12.35 28.41 18.77
N GLY A 275 13.44 27.93 19.38
CA GLY A 275 13.78 28.21 20.78
C GLY A 275 13.07 27.34 21.83
N MET A 276 12.15 26.46 21.43
CA MET A 276 11.53 25.48 22.33
C MET A 276 12.27 24.14 22.27
N ALA A 277 12.66 23.60 23.42
CA ALA A 277 13.22 22.25 23.49
C ALA A 277 12.11 21.18 23.30
N PRO A 278 12.39 20.05 22.64
CA PRO A 278 11.44 18.95 22.50
C PRO A 278 10.93 18.45 23.86
N ILE A 279 9.62 18.18 23.93
CA ILE A 279 8.99 17.64 25.13
C ILE A 279 9.44 16.17 25.27
N PRO A 280 9.97 15.75 26.43
CA PRO A 280 10.50 14.41 26.60
C PRO A 280 9.41 13.36 26.44
N ILE A 281 9.69 12.32 25.65
CA ILE A 281 8.77 11.21 25.43
C ILE A 281 8.78 10.29 26.67
N PRO A 282 7.62 10.03 27.29
CA PRO A 282 7.53 9.12 28.43
C PRO A 282 8.09 7.74 28.09
N GLU A 283 8.83 7.12 29.02
CA GLU A 283 9.46 5.80 28.82
C GLU A 283 8.47 4.72 28.37
N LYS A 284 7.22 4.80 28.84
CA LYS A 284 6.12 3.90 28.44
C LYS A 284 5.82 3.96 26.93
N LEU A 285 6.07 5.10 26.29
CA LEU A 285 5.84 5.34 24.87
C LEU A 285 7.13 5.28 24.03
N GLN A 286 8.30 5.34 24.65
CA GLN A 286 9.59 5.22 23.93
C GLN A 286 9.67 3.92 23.11
N GLN A 287 9.10 2.82 23.60
CA GLN A 287 9.06 1.54 22.86
C GLN A 287 8.15 1.58 21.63
N GLN A 288 7.14 2.46 21.57
CA GLN A 288 6.30 2.70 20.38
C GLN A 288 6.91 3.78 19.47
N TYR A 289 7.60 4.75 20.05
CA TYR A 289 8.25 5.84 19.31
C TYR A 289 9.48 5.37 18.52
N ASN A 290 10.31 4.55 19.17
CA ASN A 290 11.48 3.92 18.56
C ASN A 290 11.09 2.76 17.63
N GLN A 291 9.79 2.46 17.49
CA GLN A 291 9.34 1.66 16.36
C GLN A 291 9.30 2.59 15.14
N PRO A 292 10.08 2.28 14.10
CA PRO A 292 10.04 3.07 12.87
C PRO A 292 8.61 3.08 12.29
N ILE A 293 8.27 4.17 11.58
CA ILE A 293 6.90 4.45 11.07
C ILE A 293 6.45 3.38 10.06
N PHE A 294 7.39 2.98 9.23
CA PHE A 294 7.42 1.64 8.71
C PHE A 294 8.09 0.82 9.78
N PRO A 295 7.63 -0.39 10.15
CA PRO A 295 8.64 -1.32 10.58
C PRO A 295 9.75 -1.23 9.51
N GLU A 296 10.96 -0.75 9.87
CA GLU A 296 12.18 -1.45 9.44
C GLU A 296 11.71 -2.86 9.47
N LYS A 297 11.59 -3.51 8.30
CA LYS A 297 11.16 -4.89 8.24
C LYS A 297 11.99 -5.52 9.34
N LYS A 298 11.38 -5.75 10.52
CA LYS A 298 11.92 -6.71 11.45
C LYS A 298 12.09 -7.86 10.49
N LYS A 299 13.25 -8.46 10.49
CA LYS A 299 13.39 -9.81 9.99
C LYS A 299 12.44 -10.75 10.75
N SER A 300 11.14 -10.42 10.93
CA SER A 300 10.08 -11.37 10.71
C SER A 300 10.27 -11.79 9.26
N GLU A 301 10.99 -12.89 9.09
CA GLU A 301 10.50 -14.13 8.48
C GLU A 301 9.08 -14.05 7.87
N LYS A 302 8.80 -13.02 7.06
CA LYS A 302 7.83 -13.10 6.00
C LYS A 302 8.65 -13.46 4.81
N ALA A 303 8.49 -14.71 4.40
CA ALA A 303 8.97 -15.25 3.14
C ALA A 303 8.99 -14.14 2.06
N GLU A 304 10.19 -13.76 1.62
CA GLU A 304 10.35 -12.88 0.46
C GLU A 304 9.66 -13.57 -0.72
N LYS A 305 8.87 -12.83 -1.51
CA LYS A 305 8.02 -13.45 -2.54
C LYS A 305 8.56 -13.31 -3.95
N ASN A 306 9.49 -12.38 -4.15
CA ASN A 306 9.95 -11.95 -5.46
C ASN A 306 11.28 -12.65 -5.80
N PHE A 307 11.23 -13.97 -5.99
CA PHE A 307 12.38 -14.75 -6.44
C PHE A 307 12.32 -15.03 -7.94
N ILE A 308 13.39 -14.65 -8.62
CA ILE A 308 13.61 -14.96 -10.02
C ILE A 308 14.62 -16.10 -10.08
N VAL A 309 14.22 -17.25 -10.62
CA VAL A 309 15.17 -18.34 -10.86
C VAL A 309 15.66 -18.22 -12.30
N LEU A 310 16.98 -18.24 -12.47
CA LEU A 310 17.62 -18.27 -13.78
C LEU A 310 17.62 -19.72 -14.27
N THR A 311 16.54 -20.12 -14.93
CA THR A 311 16.35 -21.48 -15.49
C THR A 311 17.09 -21.63 -16.81
N ASP A 312 17.30 -22.88 -17.25
CA ASP A 312 18.03 -23.20 -18.48
C ASP A 312 19.41 -22.52 -18.56
N MET A 313 20.08 -22.44 -17.40
CA MET A 313 21.38 -21.81 -17.23
C MET A 313 22.45 -22.59 -17.99
N LYS A 314 23.22 -21.91 -18.84
CA LYS A 314 24.42 -22.43 -19.50
C LYS A 314 25.65 -21.75 -18.95
N GLY A 315 26.50 -22.48 -18.24
CA GLY A 315 27.66 -21.92 -17.56
C GLY A 315 28.65 -22.99 -17.14
N LYS A 316 29.93 -22.59 -17.09
CA LYS A 316 31.04 -23.43 -16.63
C LYS A 316 32.04 -22.61 -15.82
N ASN A 317 32.60 -23.25 -14.79
CA ASN A 317 33.49 -22.66 -13.80
C ASN A 317 32.90 -21.38 -13.15
N GLY A 318 31.61 -21.39 -12.84
CA GLY A 318 30.93 -20.28 -12.18
C GLY A 318 30.67 -19.05 -13.07
N VAL A 319 30.89 -19.14 -14.38
CA VAL A 319 30.56 -18.10 -15.37
C VAL A 319 29.34 -18.52 -16.18
N ILE A 320 28.29 -17.68 -16.12
CA ILE A 320 27.00 -17.89 -16.77
C ILE A 320 27.01 -17.18 -18.13
N SER A 321 26.87 -17.98 -19.19
CA SER A 321 26.86 -17.49 -20.58
C SER A 321 25.44 -17.21 -21.11
N ASN A 322 24.44 -17.93 -20.60
CA ASN A 322 23.04 -17.77 -21.01
C ASN A 322 22.10 -18.28 -19.90
N PHE A 323 20.91 -17.73 -19.81
CA PHE A 323 19.85 -18.15 -18.88
C PHE A 323 18.50 -17.59 -19.30
N LEU A 324 17.42 -18.12 -18.72
CA LEU A 324 16.08 -17.56 -18.81
C LEU A 324 15.58 -17.16 -17.43
N PRO A 325 15.32 -15.86 -17.17
CA PRO A 325 14.78 -15.43 -15.89
C PRO A 325 13.30 -15.83 -15.77
N SER A 326 12.96 -16.57 -14.72
CA SER A 326 11.59 -17.04 -14.46
C SER A 326 11.17 -16.66 -13.04
N LEU A 327 10.06 -15.93 -12.91
CA LEU A 327 9.49 -15.57 -11.62
C LEU A 327 8.77 -16.78 -11.01
N LYS A 328 9.24 -17.25 -9.85
CA LYS A 328 8.69 -18.44 -9.17
C LYS A 328 7.97 -18.06 -7.87
N ASP A 329 6.98 -17.16 -7.98
CA ASP A 329 6.16 -16.68 -6.84
C ASP A 329 5.49 -17.82 -6.05
N ASN A 330 5.09 -18.89 -6.73
CA ASN A 330 4.47 -20.07 -6.14
C ASN A 330 5.43 -20.94 -5.33
N LEU A 331 6.75 -20.78 -5.53
CA LEU A 331 7.80 -21.50 -4.80
C LEU A 331 8.50 -20.61 -3.76
N ALA A 332 8.03 -19.38 -3.56
CA ALA A 332 8.63 -18.44 -2.63
C ALA A 332 8.86 -19.03 -1.24
N ASP A 333 7.88 -19.74 -0.68
CA ASP A 333 8.01 -20.35 0.65
C ASP A 333 9.13 -21.42 0.68
N ASN A 334 9.24 -22.25 -0.37
CA ASN A 334 10.28 -23.27 -0.51
C ASN A 334 11.67 -22.64 -0.69
N ILE A 335 11.77 -21.57 -1.49
CA ILE A 335 13.02 -20.85 -1.73
C ILE A 335 13.49 -20.17 -0.43
N ASN A 336 12.59 -19.55 0.34
CA ASN A 336 12.95 -18.99 1.65
C ASN A 336 13.42 -20.05 2.63
N GLN A 337 12.80 -21.23 2.62
CA GLN A 337 13.25 -22.34 3.44
C GLN A 337 14.67 -22.78 3.01
N MET A 338 14.91 -22.98 1.72
CA MET A 338 16.23 -23.31 1.19
C MET A 338 17.29 -22.27 1.59
N LEU A 339 16.99 -20.98 1.44
CA LEU A 339 17.89 -19.89 1.84
C LEU A 339 18.15 -19.88 3.36
N SER A 340 17.15 -20.19 4.19
CA SER A 340 17.32 -20.29 5.64
C SER A 340 18.23 -21.45 6.07
N GLU A 341 18.33 -22.49 5.25
CA GLU A 341 19.15 -23.70 5.44
C GLU A 341 20.52 -23.61 4.73
N SER A 342 20.86 -22.44 4.17
CA SER A 342 22.09 -22.20 3.41
C SER A 342 23.07 -21.33 4.20
N GLU A 343 24.36 -21.59 4.00
CA GLU A 343 25.44 -20.70 4.44
C GLU A 343 25.74 -19.69 3.31
N PHE A 344 26.03 -18.44 3.66
CA PHE A 344 26.25 -17.35 2.71
C PHE A 344 27.70 -16.86 2.79
N SER A 345 28.35 -16.76 1.64
CA SER A 345 29.63 -16.07 1.48
C SER A 345 29.54 -15.11 0.30
N GLU A 346 30.08 -13.91 0.46
CA GLU A 346 30.17 -12.94 -0.65
C GLU A 346 31.05 -13.52 -1.77
N SER A 347 30.64 -13.32 -3.03
CA SER A 347 31.39 -13.80 -4.19
C SER A 347 32.67 -13.00 -4.40
N ASP A 348 33.79 -13.68 -4.64
CA ASP A 348 35.05 -13.04 -5.05
C ASP A 348 35.00 -12.46 -6.47
N LEU A 349 34.01 -12.90 -7.27
CA LEU A 349 33.78 -12.46 -8.65
C LEU A 349 32.68 -11.39 -8.70
N GLY A 350 32.91 -10.37 -9.52
CA GLY A 350 31.92 -9.30 -9.78
C GLY A 350 30.80 -9.72 -10.74
N PHE A 351 29.71 -8.95 -10.79
CA PHE A 351 28.55 -9.26 -11.67
C PHE A 351 28.93 -9.45 -13.13
N ASN A 352 29.75 -8.56 -13.68
CA ASN A 352 30.19 -8.62 -15.08
C ASN A 352 31.20 -9.75 -15.35
N GLU A 353 31.75 -10.37 -14.31
CA GLU A 353 32.64 -11.54 -14.45
C GLU A 353 31.82 -12.83 -14.44
N ILE A 354 30.76 -12.88 -13.63
CA ILE A 354 29.82 -14.01 -13.57
C ILE A 354 28.89 -14.01 -14.79
N ILE A 355 28.42 -12.85 -15.25
CA ILE A 355 27.52 -12.72 -16.41
C ILE A 355 28.10 -11.68 -17.40
N PRO A 356 29.15 -12.04 -18.17
CA PRO A 356 29.87 -11.08 -19.02
C PRO A 356 29.04 -10.56 -20.21
N ASN A 357 28.01 -11.30 -20.64
CA ASN A 357 27.15 -10.94 -21.77
C ASN A 357 25.79 -10.40 -21.33
N TYR A 358 25.69 -9.80 -20.14
CA TYR A 358 24.43 -9.23 -19.66
C TYR A 358 23.93 -8.14 -20.61
N SER A 359 22.77 -8.37 -21.22
CA SER A 359 22.15 -7.50 -22.20
C SER A 359 20.69 -7.27 -21.85
N THR A 360 20.04 -6.32 -22.52
CA THR A 360 18.59 -6.09 -22.33
C THR A 360 17.76 -7.33 -22.61
N ASP A 361 18.20 -8.24 -23.47
CA ASP A 361 17.46 -9.45 -23.81
C ASP A 361 17.60 -10.56 -22.76
N LEU A 362 18.60 -10.46 -21.88
CA LEU A 362 18.87 -11.36 -20.75
C LEU A 362 18.68 -10.65 -19.40
N ALA A 363 18.03 -9.49 -19.40
CA ALA A 363 17.90 -8.69 -18.20
C ALA A 363 16.98 -9.34 -17.17
N ILE A 364 17.37 -9.23 -15.90
CA ILE A 364 16.52 -9.57 -14.77
C ILE A 364 15.58 -8.39 -14.57
N TYR A 365 14.27 -8.59 -14.67
CA TYR A 365 13.28 -7.52 -14.56
C TYR A 365 12.55 -7.56 -13.22
N CYS A 366 12.24 -6.37 -12.70
CA CYS A 366 11.28 -6.20 -11.62
C CYS A 366 9.86 -6.52 -12.10
N LEU A 367 8.95 -6.78 -11.15
CA LEU A 367 7.51 -6.88 -11.42
C LEU A 367 6.92 -5.64 -12.10
N CYS A 368 7.53 -4.47 -11.93
CA CYS A 368 7.13 -3.23 -12.60
C CYS A 368 7.65 -3.11 -14.05
N GLY A 369 8.51 -4.02 -14.50
CA GLY A 369 9.13 -4.04 -15.83
C GLY A 369 10.44 -3.26 -15.94
N GLU A 370 10.94 -2.65 -14.86
CA GLU A 370 12.29 -2.04 -14.84
C GLU A 370 13.38 -3.11 -14.72
N VAL A 371 14.55 -2.86 -15.32
CA VAL A 371 15.73 -3.74 -15.18
C VAL A 371 16.24 -3.65 -13.73
N ALA A 372 16.42 -4.80 -13.10
CA ALA A 372 17.00 -4.94 -11.78
C ALA A 372 18.50 -4.62 -11.83
N GLU A 373 18.95 -3.72 -10.96
CA GLU A 373 20.37 -3.39 -10.82
C GLU A 373 20.95 -4.22 -9.67
N ILE A 374 21.80 -5.19 -10.00
CA ILE A 374 22.38 -6.11 -9.01
C ILE A 374 23.43 -5.39 -8.16
N SER A 375 23.23 -5.37 -6.84
CA SER A 375 24.17 -4.75 -5.90
C SER A 375 25.12 -5.74 -5.25
N THR A 376 24.64 -6.94 -4.94
CA THR A 376 25.36 -7.92 -4.13
C THR A 376 25.22 -9.30 -4.74
N ILE A 377 26.30 -10.09 -4.70
CA ILE A 377 26.30 -11.47 -5.17
C ILE A 377 26.87 -12.35 -4.08
N ASN A 378 26.06 -13.30 -3.64
CA ASN A 378 26.42 -14.28 -2.65
C ASN A 378 26.53 -15.65 -3.30
N VAL A 379 27.55 -16.41 -2.91
CA VAL A 379 27.60 -17.86 -3.10
C VAL A 379 26.91 -18.48 -1.89
N CYS A 380 25.83 -19.20 -2.17
CA CYS A 380 25.03 -19.89 -1.17
C CYS A 380 25.36 -21.37 -1.18
N ARG A 381 25.65 -21.93 0.01
CA ARG A 381 25.95 -23.34 0.19
C ARG A 381 24.84 -24.01 1.01
N TRP A 382 23.95 -24.74 0.34
CA TRP A 382 22.85 -25.44 1.00
C TRP A 382 23.30 -26.77 1.60
N LYS A 383 23.05 -26.95 2.90
CA LYS A 383 23.39 -28.16 3.69
C LYS A 383 24.82 -28.68 3.46
N ASN A 384 25.77 -27.79 3.18
CA ASN A 384 27.17 -28.11 2.84
C ASN A 384 27.38 -29.02 1.59
N LYS A 385 26.36 -29.20 0.74
CA LYS A 385 26.39 -30.15 -0.38
C LYS A 385 26.19 -29.53 -1.75
N PHE A 386 25.48 -28.42 -1.85
CA PHE A 386 25.08 -27.83 -3.12
C PHE A 386 25.32 -26.33 -3.10
N ASN A 387 25.96 -25.80 -4.14
CA ASN A 387 26.30 -24.39 -4.24
C ASN A 387 25.48 -23.73 -5.36
N PHE A 388 25.04 -22.50 -5.13
CA PHE A 388 24.30 -21.71 -6.10
C PHE A 388 24.57 -20.22 -5.87
N TYR A 389 24.34 -19.40 -6.89
CA TYR A 389 24.42 -17.94 -6.77
C TYR A 389 23.09 -17.36 -6.29
N LEU A 390 23.17 -16.38 -5.38
CA LEU A 390 22.11 -15.46 -5.03
C LEU A 390 22.53 -14.05 -5.42
N PHE A 391 21.82 -13.45 -6.38
CA PHE A 391 21.98 -12.08 -6.79
C PHE A 391 20.92 -11.22 -6.08
N GLU A 392 21.35 -10.20 -5.36
CA GLU A 392 20.47 -9.25 -4.69
C GLU A 392 20.49 -7.94 -5.45
N ALA A 393 19.32 -7.49 -5.88
CA ALA A 393 19.18 -6.20 -6.56
C ALA A 393 19.04 -5.05 -5.56
N THR A 394 19.47 -3.85 -5.96
CA THR A 394 19.06 -2.61 -5.31
C THR A 394 17.53 -2.52 -5.31
N GLN A 395 16.99 -1.87 -4.29
CA GLN A 395 15.54 -1.68 -4.20
C GLN A 395 15.04 -0.95 -5.46
N CYS A 396 14.13 -1.60 -6.19
CA CYS A 396 13.56 -1.03 -7.39
C CYS A 396 12.75 0.23 -7.03
N LYS A 397 12.56 1.17 -7.98
CA LYS A 397 11.76 2.38 -7.77
C LYS A 397 10.30 2.09 -7.37
N CYS A 398 9.79 0.90 -7.68
CA CYS A 398 8.47 0.46 -7.23
C CYS A 398 8.43 0.05 -5.74
N GLY A 399 9.58 -0.02 -5.06
CA GLY A 399 9.73 -0.35 -3.65
C GLY A 399 10.01 -1.83 -3.36
N ASP A 400 10.02 -2.69 -4.37
CA ASP A 400 10.31 -4.12 -4.23
C ASP A 400 11.81 -4.42 -4.30
N ASN A 401 12.24 -5.41 -3.51
CA ASN A 401 13.56 -6.03 -3.62
C ASN A 401 13.46 -7.27 -4.50
N ILE A 402 14.43 -7.47 -5.38
CA ILE A 402 14.47 -8.58 -6.31
C ILE A 402 15.65 -9.46 -5.94
N TYR A 403 15.38 -10.75 -5.84
CA TYR A 403 16.39 -11.77 -5.59
C TYR A 403 16.40 -12.70 -6.78
N ALA A 404 17.56 -12.86 -7.43
CA ALA A 404 17.72 -13.85 -8.47
C ALA A 404 18.59 -15.01 -7.99
N ILE A 405 18.24 -16.24 -8.35
CA ILE A 405 18.94 -17.46 -7.94
C ILE A 405 19.34 -18.22 -9.18
N SER A 406 20.59 -18.71 -9.23
CA SER A 406 21.11 -19.47 -10.37
C SER A 406 22.05 -20.57 -9.93
N LEU A 407 22.14 -21.63 -10.73
CA LEU A 407 23.19 -22.63 -10.59
C LEU A 407 24.58 -21.97 -10.81
N MET A 408 25.63 -22.57 -10.25
CA MET A 408 26.99 -22.12 -10.57
C MET A 408 27.47 -22.72 -11.88
N ASP A 409 27.23 -24.02 -12.08
CA ASP A 409 27.60 -24.76 -13.27
C ASP A 409 26.43 -25.56 -13.85
N GLU A 410 26.39 -25.71 -15.19
CA GLU A 410 25.33 -26.46 -15.89
C GLU A 410 25.34 -27.96 -15.53
N GLU A 411 26.50 -28.50 -15.17
CA GLU A 411 26.71 -29.92 -14.84
C GLU A 411 26.46 -30.23 -13.34
N ASP A 412 26.10 -29.23 -12.53
CA ASP A 412 25.84 -29.43 -11.10
C ASP A 412 24.59 -30.32 -10.89
N GLU A 413 24.78 -31.46 -10.21
CA GLU A 413 23.67 -32.35 -9.84
C GLU A 413 22.79 -31.66 -8.79
N VAL A 414 21.63 -31.16 -9.22
CA VAL A 414 20.63 -30.55 -8.34
C VAL A 414 20.04 -31.63 -7.41
N PRO A 415 20.12 -31.46 -6.07
CA PRO A 415 19.51 -32.40 -5.12
C PRO A 415 18.02 -32.59 -5.40
N GLU A 416 17.49 -33.81 -5.22
CA GLU A 416 16.07 -34.13 -5.45
C GLU A 416 15.12 -33.16 -4.74
N GLU A 417 15.48 -32.71 -3.52
CA GLU A 417 14.71 -31.74 -2.72
C GLU A 417 14.58 -30.34 -3.38
N LEU A 418 15.49 -29.99 -4.28
CA LEU A 418 15.58 -28.66 -4.91
C LEU A 418 15.25 -28.69 -6.41
N GLN A 419 14.93 -29.86 -6.97
CA GLN A 419 14.59 -29.98 -8.40
C GLN A 419 13.42 -29.09 -8.78
N ASP A 420 12.39 -28.97 -7.93
CA ASP A 420 11.23 -28.11 -8.20
C ASP A 420 11.60 -26.61 -8.34
N ILE A 421 12.72 -26.18 -7.73
CA ILE A 421 13.18 -24.78 -7.74
C ILE A 421 14.01 -24.51 -9.00
N PHE A 422 15.02 -25.36 -9.28
CA PHE A 422 16.02 -25.12 -10.33
C PHE A 422 15.73 -25.83 -11.67
N SER A 423 14.81 -26.80 -11.68
CA SER A 423 14.39 -27.48 -12.91
C SER A 423 13.21 -26.75 -13.56
N SER A 424 13.21 -26.72 -14.88
CA SER A 424 12.29 -25.96 -15.73
C SER A 424 10.85 -26.44 -15.63
#